data_AF-A0A2N0PQY5-F1
#
_entry.id   AF-A0A2N0PQY5-F1
#
_cell.length_a   1.000
_cell.length_b   1.000
_cell.length_c   1.000
_cell.angle_alpha   90.00
_cell.angle_beta   90.00
_cell.angle_gamma   90.00
#
_symmetry.space_group_name_H-M   'P 1'
#
loop_
_entity.id
_entity.type
_entity.pdbx_description
1 polymer ?
#
loop_
_entity_poly.entity_id
_entity_poly.type
_entity_poly.pdbx_seq_one_letter_code
_entity_poly.pdbx_strand_id
1 'polypeptide(L)'
;MNSHFEPPRGVFTLPTPCELANPFWDVIKSSKYFTLQRTKASNINSFYRGVIGTIQNVFDTKQPPFRIIFRAEFTSISLQIAVSQTEKGINEAWKWVEDNLVLGLTKLDDPSEKENYVVTKINSLVTRQ
;
A
#
# COMPACT_ATOMS: atom_id res chain seq x y z
N MET A 1 12.96 23.12 7.26
CA MET A 1 13.37 22.27 8.40
C MET A 1 13.09 20.84 8.01
N ASN A 2 14.09 20.12 7.53
CA ASN A 2 13.94 18.70 7.17
C ASN A 2 14.02 17.89 8.46
N SER A 3 12.90 17.72 9.15
CA SER A 3 12.82 16.73 10.22
C SER A 3 13.05 15.37 9.56
N HIS A 4 14.20 14.76 9.82
CA HIS A 4 14.45 13.35 9.55
C HIS A 4 13.40 12.54 10.32
N PHE A 5 12.22 12.35 9.73
CA PHE A 5 11.22 11.45 10.27
C PHE A 5 11.72 10.05 9.98
N GLU A 6 12.12 9.33 11.03
CA GLU A 6 12.48 7.93 10.89
C GLU A 6 11.28 7.18 10.29
N PRO A 7 11.52 6.24 9.36
CA PRO A 7 10.46 5.43 8.81
C PRO A 7 9.79 4.61 9.92
N PRO A 8 8.45 4.52 9.96
CA PRO A 8 7.76 3.66 10.92
C PRO A 8 8.19 2.20 10.76
N ARG A 9 8.61 1.59 11.87
CA ARG A 9 9.12 0.22 11.91
C ARG A 9 8.00 -0.79 11.70
N GLY A 10 8.28 -1.87 10.96
CA GLY A 10 7.36 -2.99 10.79
C GLY A 10 6.12 -2.68 9.93
N VAL A 11 6.12 -1.55 9.21
CA VAL A 11 5.02 -1.15 8.31
C VAL A 11 5.40 -1.37 6.84
N PHE A 12 6.63 -1.07 6.45
CA PHE A 12 7.09 -1.29 5.07
C PHE A 12 7.43 -2.76 4.81
N THR A 13 7.06 -3.23 3.62
CA THR A 13 7.32 -4.59 3.14
C THR A 13 8.12 -4.54 1.85
N LEU A 14 8.75 -5.66 1.48
CA LEU A 14 9.32 -5.77 0.13
C LEU A 14 8.23 -5.49 -0.91
N PRO A 15 8.53 -4.74 -1.99
CA PRO A 15 7.57 -4.47 -3.05
C PRO A 15 7.01 -5.78 -3.61
N THR A 16 5.71 -5.96 -3.48
CA THR A 16 5.02 -7.18 -3.90
C THR A 16 3.98 -6.84 -4.96
N PRO A 17 3.99 -7.48 -6.14
CA PRO A 17 2.97 -7.29 -7.16
C PRO A 17 1.55 -7.44 -6.60
N CYS A 18 0.66 -6.51 -6.93
CA CYS A 18 -0.73 -6.54 -6.50
C CYS A 18 -1.69 -5.87 -7.49
N GLU A 19 -2.96 -6.23 -7.40
CA GLU A 19 -4.03 -5.56 -8.13
C GLU A 19 -4.50 -4.30 -7.40
N LEU A 20 -4.50 -3.17 -8.12
CA LEU A 20 -5.01 -1.89 -7.63
C LEU A 20 -6.55 -1.88 -7.53
N ALA A 21 -7.22 -2.35 -8.59
CA ALA A 21 -8.67 -2.39 -8.70
C ALA A 21 -9.20 -3.73 -8.16
N ASN A 22 -9.42 -3.79 -6.86
CA ASN A 22 -9.94 -4.99 -6.20
C ASN A 22 -11.20 -4.63 -5.39
N PRO A 23 -12.33 -5.33 -5.56
CA PRO A 23 -13.60 -5.00 -4.93
C PRO A 23 -13.57 -5.10 -3.40
N PHE A 24 -12.58 -5.77 -2.82
CA PHE A 24 -12.41 -5.93 -1.37
C PHE A 24 -11.69 -4.77 -0.71
N TRP A 25 -11.27 -3.75 -1.46
CA TRP A 25 -10.52 -2.61 -0.94
C TRP A 25 -11.24 -1.29 -1.22
N ASP A 26 -11.29 -0.44 -0.19
CA ASP A 26 -11.66 0.97 -0.30
C ASP A 26 -10.41 1.82 -0.44
N VAL A 27 -10.42 2.77 -1.38
CA VAL A 27 -9.38 3.80 -1.46
C VAL A 27 -9.66 4.87 -0.40
N ILE A 28 -8.75 5.05 0.55
CA ILE A 28 -8.83 6.10 1.58
C ILE A 28 -8.14 7.36 1.10
N LYS A 29 -6.94 7.22 0.50
CA LYS A 29 -6.13 8.33 -0.02
C LYS A 29 -5.52 7.95 -1.35
N SER A 30 -5.31 8.93 -2.21
CA SER A 30 -4.52 8.76 -3.42
C SER A 30 -3.71 10.01 -3.69
N SER A 31 -2.49 9.82 -4.15
CA SER A 31 -1.59 10.84 -4.69
C SER A 31 -1.21 10.44 -6.11
N LYS A 32 -0.44 11.26 -6.84
CA LYS A 32 -0.03 10.95 -8.23
C LYS A 32 0.61 9.57 -8.39
N TYR A 33 1.38 9.11 -7.39
CA TYR A 33 2.16 7.88 -7.48
C TYR A 33 1.66 6.76 -6.57
N PHE A 34 0.93 7.09 -5.50
CA PHE A 34 0.57 6.13 -4.46
C PHE A 34 -0.93 6.11 -4.19
N THR A 35 -1.42 4.98 -3.69
CA THR A 35 -2.79 4.81 -3.21
C THR A 35 -2.77 4.10 -1.87
N LEU A 36 -3.46 4.68 -0.87
CA LEU A 36 -3.72 4.04 0.41
C LEU A 36 -5.09 3.38 0.36
N GLN A 37 -5.12 2.10 0.67
CA GLN A 37 -6.34 1.32 0.68
C GLN A 37 -6.58 0.69 2.05
N ARG A 38 -7.86 0.46 2.35
CA ARG A 38 -8.30 -0.35 3.49
C ARG A 38 -9.19 -1.48 3.04
N THR A 39 -9.08 -2.65 3.66
CA THR A 39 -10.01 -3.75 3.41
C THR A 39 -11.42 -3.31 3.74
N LYS A 40 -12.39 -3.62 2.88
CA LYS A 40 -13.79 -3.48 3.22
C LYS A 40 -14.07 -4.42 4.38
N ALA A 41 -14.41 -3.86 5.55
CA ALA A 41 -14.97 -4.66 6.62
C ALA A 41 -16.19 -5.37 6.03
N SER A 42 -16.18 -6.70 6.05
CA SER A 42 -17.27 -7.50 5.52
C SER A 42 -18.53 -7.20 6.35
N ASN A 43 -19.36 -6.26 5.90
CA ASN A 43 -20.73 -6.07 6.36
C ASN A 43 -21.64 -7.22 5.85
N ILE A 44 -21.12 -8.45 5.79
CA ILE A 44 -21.91 -9.65 5.50
C ILE A 44 -22.95 -9.91 6.60
N ASN A 45 -22.77 -9.34 7.80
CA ASN A 45 -23.68 -9.53 8.92
C ASN A 45 -25.01 -8.75 8.84
N SER A 46 -25.38 -8.10 7.72
CA SER A 46 -26.71 -7.45 7.65
C SER A 46 -27.51 -7.62 6.35
N PHE A 47 -26.94 -8.08 5.23
CA PHE A 47 -27.72 -8.12 3.98
C PHE A 47 -27.77 -9.47 3.24
N TYR A 48 -26.97 -10.48 3.60
CA TYR A 48 -26.94 -11.74 2.84
C TYR A 48 -27.37 -12.93 3.70
N ARG A 49 -28.66 -12.97 4.08
CA ARG A 49 -29.30 -14.14 4.71
C ARG A 49 -29.84 -15.17 3.69
N GLY A 50 -29.63 -14.97 2.39
CA GLY A 50 -30.41 -15.65 1.36
C GLY A 50 -29.68 -16.65 0.47
N VAL A 51 -28.47 -16.36 -0.02
CA VAL A 51 -27.86 -17.18 -1.08
C VAL A 51 -26.34 -17.11 -1.01
N ILE A 52 -25.70 -18.26 -1.23
CA ILE A 52 -24.27 -18.57 -1.34
C ILE A 52 -23.72 -19.32 -0.11
N GLY A 53 -24.05 -20.62 -0.08
CA GLY A 53 -23.16 -21.60 0.54
C GLY A 53 -21.81 -21.59 -0.20
N THR A 54 -20.72 -21.69 0.56
CA THR A 54 -19.33 -21.82 0.09
C THR A 54 -18.54 -20.52 -0.20
N ILE A 55 -18.49 -19.58 0.76
CA ILE A 55 -17.33 -18.66 0.88
C ILE A 55 -16.82 -18.68 2.33
N GLN A 56 -16.63 -19.88 2.88
CA GLN A 56 -16.35 -20.02 4.31
C GLN A 56 -14.87 -19.93 4.69
N ASN A 57 -13.90 -19.74 3.79
CA ASN A 57 -12.50 -19.94 4.23
C ASN A 57 -11.37 -19.10 3.62
N VAL A 58 -11.63 -18.08 2.81
CA VAL A 58 -10.54 -17.25 2.24
C VAL A 58 -10.33 -15.92 2.99
N PHE A 59 -11.33 -15.48 3.76
CA PHE A 59 -11.30 -14.25 4.54
C PHE A 59 -10.84 -14.40 6.00
N ASP A 60 -10.49 -15.61 6.43
CA ASP A 60 -9.89 -15.86 7.75
C ASP A 60 -8.35 -15.73 7.72
N THR A 61 -7.80 -15.16 6.65
CA THR A 61 -6.38 -14.80 6.61
C THR A 61 -6.22 -13.41 7.22
N LYS A 62 -5.33 -13.32 8.21
CA LYS A 62 -4.91 -12.13 8.97
C LYS A 62 -4.24 -11.05 8.10
N GLN A 63 -4.77 -10.76 6.91
CA GLN A 63 -4.21 -9.76 6.02
C GLN A 63 -4.41 -8.39 6.68
N PRO A 64 -3.34 -7.59 6.87
CA PRO A 64 -3.48 -6.32 7.55
C PRO A 64 -4.50 -5.42 6.82
N PRO A 65 -5.43 -4.77 7.54
CA PRO A 65 -6.54 -4.03 6.99
C PRO A 65 -6.11 -2.82 6.18
N PHE A 66 -4.85 -2.38 6.24
CA PHE A 66 -4.37 -1.23 5.49
C PHE A 66 -3.16 -1.56 4.63
N ARG A 67 -3.10 -0.99 3.43
CA ARG A 67 -1.95 -1.11 2.53
C ARG A 67 -1.67 0.18 1.75
N ILE A 68 -0.40 0.42 1.42
CA ILE A 68 0.04 1.44 0.48
C ILE A 68 0.54 0.76 -0.79
N ILE A 69 0.06 1.25 -1.93
CA ILE A 69 0.37 0.74 -3.26
C ILE A 69 1.08 1.84 -4.05
N PHE A 70 2.21 1.50 -4.67
CA PHE A 70 2.82 2.27 -5.75
C PHE A 70 2.20 1.88 -7.09
N ARG A 71 1.80 2.89 -7.87
CA ARG A 71 1.19 2.73 -9.19
C ARG A 71 2.26 2.81 -10.26
N ALA A 72 2.85 1.67 -10.61
CA ALA A 72 3.88 1.60 -11.64
C ALA A 72 3.29 1.88 -13.03
N GLU A 73 3.87 2.83 -13.74
CA GLU A 73 3.48 3.17 -15.11
C GLU A 73 4.24 2.33 -16.15
N PHE A 74 5.48 1.91 -15.84
CA PHE A 74 6.33 1.17 -16.77
C PHE A 74 5.87 -0.29 -16.94
N THR A 75 5.83 -1.07 -15.86
CA THR A 75 5.35 -2.45 -15.91
C THR A 75 3.83 -2.58 -15.95
N SER A 76 3.09 -1.50 -15.65
CA SER A 76 1.65 -1.50 -15.38
C SER A 76 1.22 -2.45 -14.24
N ILE A 77 2.18 -3.00 -13.48
CA ILE A 77 1.93 -3.88 -12.33
C ILE A 77 2.10 -3.03 -11.07
N SER A 78 1.01 -2.82 -10.35
CA SER A 78 1.07 -2.08 -9.09
C SER A 78 1.82 -2.87 -8.01
N LEU A 79 2.52 -2.17 -7.12
CA LEU A 79 3.35 -2.78 -6.08
C LEU A 79 2.85 -2.39 -4.70
N GLN A 80 2.51 -3.36 -3.86
CA GLN A 80 2.30 -3.14 -2.43
C GLN A 80 3.65 -2.92 -1.76
N ILE A 81 3.82 -1.80 -1.08
CA ILE A 81 5.09 -1.40 -0.43
C ILE A 81 4.99 -1.26 1.08
N ALA A 82 3.77 -1.23 1.63
CA ALA A 82 3.55 -1.17 3.06
C ALA A 82 2.20 -1.78 3.45
N VAL A 83 2.14 -2.35 4.65
CA VAL A 83 0.92 -2.88 5.26
C VAL A 83 0.88 -2.52 6.75
N SER A 84 -0.30 -2.32 7.32
CA SER A 84 -0.44 -2.10 8.76
C SER A 84 -1.73 -2.66 9.33
N GLN A 85 -1.66 -3.07 10.59
CA GLN A 85 -2.82 -3.44 11.40
C GLN A 85 -3.58 -2.23 11.94
N THR A 86 -2.95 -1.05 11.94
CA THR A 86 -3.52 0.15 12.54
C THR A 86 -3.58 1.28 11.54
N GLU A 87 -4.64 2.08 11.63
CA GLU A 87 -4.78 3.30 10.83
C GLU A 87 -3.65 4.29 11.15
N LYS A 88 -3.23 4.38 12.41
CA LYS A 88 -2.11 5.22 12.82
C LYS A 88 -0.82 4.84 12.08
N GLY A 89 -0.44 3.56 12.13
CA GLY A 89 0.82 3.09 11.53
C GLY A 89 0.86 3.28 10.01
N ILE A 90 -0.26 3.00 9.31
CA ILE A 90 -0.29 3.22 7.86
C ILE A 90 -0.26 4.71 7.49
N ASN A 91 -0.86 5.59 8.29
CA ASN A 91 -0.83 7.03 8.04
C ASN A 91 0.55 7.64 8.30
N GLU A 92 1.28 7.15 9.30
CA GLU A 92 2.69 7.50 9.51
C GLU A 92 3.55 7.08 8.31
N ALA A 93 3.31 5.88 7.77
CA ALA A 93 4.01 5.41 6.58
C ALA A 93 3.64 6.21 5.33
N TRP A 94 2.37 6.57 5.18
CA TRP A 94 1.89 7.44 4.09
C TRP A 94 2.61 8.79 4.10
N LYS A 95 2.66 9.45 5.26
CA LYS A 95 3.36 10.72 5.41
C LYS A 95 4.84 10.58 5.09
N TRP A 96 5.49 9.52 5.58
CA TRP A 96 6.90 9.26 5.26
C TRP A 96 7.12 9.09 3.75
N VAL A 97 6.23 8.36 3.06
CA VAL A 97 6.28 8.18 1.60
C VAL A 97 6.15 9.52 0.86
N GLU A 98 5.21 10.37 1.28
CA GLU A 98 5.03 11.70 0.69
C GLU A 98 6.27 12.57 0.86
N ASP A 99 6.80 12.64 2.09
CA ASP A 99 7.93 13.50 2.43
C ASP A 99 9.26 13.04 1.79
N ASN A 100 9.44 11.73 1.57
CA ASN A 100 10.73 11.16 1.16
C ASN A 100 10.80 10.68 -0.30
N LEU A 101 9.67 10.26 -0.89
CA LEU A 101 9.68 9.63 -2.22
C LEU A 101 9.12 10.55 -3.30
N VAL A 102 8.10 11.35 -3.02
CA VAL A 102 7.36 12.10 -4.06
C VAL A 102 8.24 13.14 -4.76
N LEU A 103 9.09 13.85 -4.04
CA LEU A 103 10.01 14.82 -4.65
C LEU A 103 11.00 14.14 -5.60
N GLY A 104 11.55 12.98 -5.23
CA GLY A 104 12.43 12.21 -6.10
C GLY A 104 11.71 11.73 -7.36
N LEU A 105 10.50 11.19 -7.19
CA LEU A 105 9.65 10.73 -8.30
C LEU A 105 9.22 11.84 -9.26
N THR A 106 9.04 13.05 -8.77
CA THR A 106 8.64 14.21 -9.59
C THR A 106 9.78 14.74 -10.44
N LYS A 107 11.04 14.49 -10.04
CA LYS A 107 12.23 14.90 -10.78
C LYS A 107 12.65 13.92 -11.88
N LEU A 108 12.10 12.71 -11.86
CA LEU A 108 12.35 11.70 -12.87
C LEU A 108 11.30 11.84 -13.97
N ASP A 109 11.71 11.72 -15.23
CA ASP A 109 10.80 11.72 -16.36
C ASP A 109 10.45 10.29 -16.77
N ASP A 110 11.46 9.43 -16.85
CA ASP A 110 11.31 8.05 -17.30
C ASP A 110 10.52 7.18 -16.30
N PRO A 111 9.44 6.50 -16.75
CA PRO A 111 8.66 5.59 -15.91
C PRO A 111 9.44 4.43 -15.29
N SER A 112 10.43 3.87 -16.01
CA SER A 112 11.23 2.75 -15.51
C SER A 112 12.19 3.20 -14.42
N GLU A 113 12.78 4.39 -14.55
CA GLU A 113 13.60 5.01 -13.50
C GLU A 113 12.79 5.30 -12.23
N LYS A 114 11.55 5.76 -12.36
CA LYS A 114 10.63 5.96 -11.22
C LYS A 114 10.36 4.66 -10.48
N GLU A 115 10.07 3.60 -11.21
CA GLU A 115 9.80 2.28 -10.62
C GLU A 115 11.05 1.74 -9.91
N ASN A 116 12.22 1.78 -10.57
CA ASN A 116 13.50 1.40 -9.98
C ASN A 116 13.81 2.22 -8.72
N TYR A 117 13.59 3.53 -8.75
CA TYR A 117 13.78 4.41 -7.60
C TYR A 117 12.97 3.94 -6.38
N VAL A 118 11.68 3.65 -6.55
CA VAL A 118 10.82 3.16 -5.46
C VAL A 118 11.28 1.80 -4.96
N VAL A 119 11.50 0.85 -5.88
CA VAL A 119 11.92 -0.52 -5.53
C VAL A 119 13.22 -0.49 -4.73
N THR A 120 14.24 0.23 -5.20
CA THR A 120 15.52 0.36 -4.50
C THR A 120 15.37 1.02 -3.13
N LYS A 121 14.59 2.11 -3.02
CA LYS A 121 14.39 2.82 -1.75
C LYS A 121 13.66 1.96 -0.73
N ILE A 122 12.58 1.28 -1.13
CA ILE A 122 11.80 0.41 -0.25
C ILE A 122 12.60 -0.83 0.15
N ASN A 123 13.33 -1.47 -0.78
CA ASN A 123 14.21 -2.59 -0.44
C ASN A 123 15.27 -2.17 0.58
N SER A 124 15.98 -1.07 0.32
CA SER A 124 16.97 -0.54 1.26
C SER A 124 16.36 -0.18 2.61
N LEU A 125 15.10 0.25 2.64
CA LEU A 125 14.38 0.55 3.87
C LEU A 125 14.08 -0.71 4.66
N VAL A 126 13.55 -1.75 4.01
CA VAL A 126 13.18 -3.04 4.62
C VAL A 126 14.39 -3.80 5.15
N THR A 127 15.53 -3.76 4.45
CA THR A 127 16.76 -4.42 4.90
C THR A 127 17.38 -3.79 6.15
N ARG A 128 17.03 -2.53 6.48
CA ARG A 128 17.61 -1.78 7.61
C ARG A 128 16.75 -1.81 8.89
N GLN A 129 15.60 -2.49 8.87
CA GLN A 129 14.64 -2.51 9.98
C GLN A 129 15.03 -3.49 11.08
#